data_AF-A0A485PHM2-F1
#
_entry.id   AF-A0A485PHM2-F1
#
_cell.length_a   1.000
_cell.length_b   1.000
_cell.length_c   1.000
_cell.angle_alpha   90.00
_cell.angle_beta   90.00
_cell.angle_gamma   90.00
#
_symmetry.space_group_name_H-M   'P 1'
#
loop_
_entity.id
_entity.type
_entity.pdbx_description
1 polymer ?
#
loop_
_entity_poly.entity_id
_entity_poly.type
_entity_poly.pdbx_seq_one_letter_code
_entity_poly.pdbx_strand_id
1 'polypeptide(L)'
;RAESAPKGLRHTGRVQGDRALPAYPKCHTLHLYHVQTIVPNHVVTKSHFWYFVSQLKKMNISSRVIVSYGQVFKKYPTWIKNFGTCLCHDSPMALTTCTK
;
A
#
# COMPACT_ATOMS: atom_id res chain seq x y z
N ARG A 1 9.10 23.30 9.08
CA ARG A 1 7.72 23.59 9.52
C ARG A 1 6.82 22.58 8.82
N ALA A 2 6.50 21.47 9.49
CA ALA A 2 5.65 20.43 8.90
C ALA A 2 4.20 20.91 8.98
N GLU A 3 3.60 21.18 7.82
CA GLU A 3 2.19 21.49 7.71
C GLU A 3 1.40 20.23 8.07
N SER A 4 0.79 20.22 9.26
CA SER A 4 -0.02 19.09 9.72
C SER A 4 -1.26 18.99 8.83
N ALA A 5 -1.40 17.87 8.13
CA ALA A 5 -2.55 17.61 7.27
C ALA A 5 -3.88 17.75 8.06
N PRO A 6 -4.95 18.26 7.43
CA PRO A 6 -6.24 18.39 8.07
C PRO A 6 -6.75 17.02 8.53
N LYS A 7 -7.27 16.97 9.77
CA LYS A 7 -7.77 15.75 10.41
C LYS A 7 -8.88 15.15 9.54
N GLY A 8 -8.62 14.01 8.91
CA GLY A 8 -9.55 13.34 7.99
C GLY A 8 -9.03 13.16 6.56
N LEU A 9 -7.92 13.81 6.19
CA LEU A 9 -7.29 13.58 4.89
C LEU A 9 -6.61 12.20 4.89
N ARG A 10 -7.16 11.24 4.13
CA ARG A 10 -6.53 9.93 3.97
C ARG A 10 -5.23 10.10 3.18
N HIS A 11 -4.11 9.69 3.76
CA HIS A 11 -2.82 9.76 3.09
C HIS A 11 -2.72 8.65 2.05
N THR A 12 -2.20 8.98 0.88
CA THR A 12 -1.86 7.94 -0.10
C THR A 12 -0.45 7.47 0.19
N GLY A 13 -0.30 6.30 0.80
CA GLY A 13 0.99 5.67 1.05
C GLY A 13 1.41 4.82 -0.13
N ARG A 14 2.64 5.02 -0.63
CA ARG A 14 3.34 4.08 -1.49
C ARG A 14 4.32 3.28 -0.65
N VAL A 15 4.23 1.97 -0.74
CA VAL A 15 5.16 1.04 -0.12
C VAL A 15 5.79 0.21 -1.23
N GLN A 16 7.11 0.19 -1.26
CA GLN A 16 7.87 -0.73 -2.11
C GLN A 16 8.61 -1.75 -1.24
N GLY A 17 8.43 -3.03 -1.52
CA GLY A 17 9.16 -4.10 -0.86
C GLY A 17 9.07 -5.42 -1.60
N ASP A 18 10.22 -6.03 -1.89
CA ASP A 18 10.56 -7.35 -1.33
C ASP A 18 12.06 -7.66 -1.46
N ARG A 19 12.86 -7.02 -0.62
CA ARG A 19 14.22 -7.53 -0.41
C ARG A 19 14.12 -8.74 0.53
N ALA A 20 14.37 -9.94 0.00
CA ALA A 20 14.72 -11.08 0.84
C ALA A 20 15.99 -10.71 1.63
N LEU A 21 16.00 -10.95 2.95
CA LEU A 21 17.21 -10.76 3.74
C LEU A 21 18.33 -11.59 3.11
N PRO A 22 19.52 -11.00 2.85
CA PRO A 22 20.58 -11.70 2.15
C PRO A 22 21.16 -12.79 3.06
N ALA A 23 20.60 -14.00 3.00
CA ALA A 23 21.20 -15.17 3.64
C ALA A 23 22.42 -15.69 2.87
N TYR A 24 22.55 -15.36 1.56
CA TYR A 24 23.70 -15.73 0.72
C TYR A 24 23.61 -15.01 -0.66
N PRO A 25 24.72 -14.71 -1.37
CA PRO A 25 24.74 -13.94 -2.63
C PRO A 25 24.13 -14.62 -3.88
N LYS A 26 23.29 -15.65 -3.73
CA LYS A 26 22.72 -16.42 -4.85
C LYS A 26 21.23 -16.13 -5.02
N CYS A 27 20.86 -14.98 -5.58
CA CYS A 27 19.52 -14.75 -6.14
C CYS A 27 19.53 -13.47 -6.99
N HIS A 28 19.68 -13.62 -8.31
CA HIS A 28 19.85 -12.52 -9.26
C HIS A 28 18.53 -11.81 -9.65
N THR A 29 17.38 -12.30 -9.20
CA THR A 29 16.06 -11.70 -9.48
C THR A 29 15.35 -11.33 -8.19
N LEU A 30 15.52 -10.07 -7.78
CA LEU A 30 14.73 -9.44 -6.73
C LEU A 30 13.36 -9.10 -7.30
N HIS A 31 12.32 -9.79 -6.83
CA HIS A 31 10.97 -9.28 -7.03
C HIS A 31 10.80 -8.04 -6.15
N LEU A 32 10.06 -7.04 -6.62
CA LEU A 32 9.75 -5.85 -5.85
C LEU A 32 8.25 -5.59 -5.98
N TYR A 33 7.50 -5.78 -4.90
CA TYR A 33 6.09 -5.42 -4.87
C TYR A 33 5.94 -3.93 -4.59
N HIS A 34 5.05 -3.30 -5.34
CA HIS A 34 4.66 -1.91 -5.15
C HIS A 34 3.16 -1.87 -4.87
N VAL A 35 2.80 -1.37 -3.69
CA VAL A 35 1.40 -1.22 -3.29
C VAL A 35 1.14 0.24 -2.95
N GLN A 36 0.06 0.77 -3.50
CA GLN A 36 -0.45 2.09 -3.18
C GLN A 36 -1.76 1.95 -2.41
N THR A 37 -1.81 2.45 -1.18
CA THR A 37 -3.00 2.37 -0.32
C THR A 37 -3.41 3.75 0.18
N ILE A 38 -4.72 3.95 0.38
CA ILE A 38 -5.31 5.20 0.86
C ILE A 38 -5.68 5.02 2.33
N VAL A 39 -4.81 5.45 3.23
CA VAL A 39 -4.81 5.12 4.65
C VAL A 39 -4.41 6.35 5.48
N PRO A 40 -4.95 6.57 6.69
CA PRO A 40 -4.61 7.77 7.48
C PRO A 40 -3.13 7.85 7.89
N ASN A 41 -2.53 6.72 8.27
CA ASN A 41 -1.23 6.68 8.93
C ASN A 41 -0.26 5.68 8.28
N HIS A 42 1.04 5.99 8.37
CA HIS A 42 2.11 5.14 7.85
C HIS A 42 2.18 3.74 8.50
N VAL A 43 1.83 3.63 9.78
CA VAL A 43 1.78 2.34 10.51
C VAL A 43 0.74 1.42 9.87
N VAL A 44 -0.45 1.95 9.63
CA VAL A 44 -1.55 1.21 9.00
C VAL A 44 -1.21 0.91 7.53
N THR A 45 -0.46 1.78 6.84
CA THR A 45 0.03 1.49 5.48
C THR A 45 0.93 0.25 5.44
N LYS A 46 1.87 0.11 6.39
CA LYS A 46 2.77 -1.06 6.48
C LYS A 46 1.99 -2.35 6.74
N SER A 47 1.00 -2.30 7.64
CA SER A 47 0.13 -3.45 7.93
C SER A 47 -0.67 -3.87 6.69
N HIS A 48 -1.29 -2.91 5.98
CA HIS A 48 -2.02 -3.18 4.74
C HIS A 48 -1.14 -3.80 3.66
N PHE A 49 0.10 -3.32 3.51
CA PHE A 49 1.07 -3.90 2.58
C PHE A 49 1.25 -5.40 2.83
N TRP A 50 1.51 -5.80 4.08
CA TRP A 50 1.68 -7.21 4.42
C TRP A 50 0.42 -8.05 4.23
N TYR A 51 -0.77 -7.48 4.51
CA TYR A 51 -2.05 -8.16 4.27
C TYR A 51 -2.29 -8.48 2.79
N PHE A 52 -1.92 -7.58 1.88
CA PHE A 52 -2.06 -7.84 0.44
C PHE A 52 -0.97 -8.80 -0.08
N VAL A 53 0.26 -8.60 0.38
CA VAL A 53 1.42 -9.41 -0.05
C VAL A 53 1.27 -10.86 0.40
N SER A 54 0.71 -11.12 1.59
CA SER A 54 0.48 -12.48 2.09
C SER A 54 -0.57 -13.24 1.28
N GLN A 55 -1.55 -12.55 0.71
CA GLN A 55 -2.57 -13.15 -0.16
C GLN A 55 -2.01 -13.50 -1.54
N LEU A 56 -1.08 -12.70 -2.08
CA LEU A 56 -0.50 -12.93 -3.40
C LEU A 56 0.54 -14.06 -3.42
N LYS A 57 1.29 -14.25 -2.34
CA LYS A 57 2.32 -15.30 -2.25
C LYS A 57 2.55 -15.67 -0.78
N LYS A 58 2.90 -16.92 -0.53
CA LYS A 58 3.36 -17.41 0.78
C LYS A 58 4.68 -16.73 1.14
N MET A 59 4.58 -15.56 1.78
CA MET A 59 5.72 -14.76 2.21
C MET A 59 5.63 -14.50 3.71
N ASN A 60 6.73 -14.70 4.41
CA ASN A 60 6.85 -14.38 5.82
C ASN A 60 7.37 -12.95 6.00
N ILE A 61 6.79 -12.23 6.96
CA ILE A 61 7.20 -10.87 7.32
C ILE A 61 8.66 -10.85 7.81
N SER A 62 9.09 -11.89 8.53
CA SER A 62 10.45 -11.99 9.08
C SER A 62 11.55 -12.14 8.03
N SER A 63 11.24 -12.76 6.88
CA SER A 63 12.23 -13.04 5.84
C SER A 63 12.52 -11.84 4.93
N ARG A 64 11.76 -10.75 5.08
CA ARG A 64 11.70 -9.67 4.10
C ARG A 64 11.67 -8.29 4.75
N VAL A 65 12.18 -7.30 4.04
CA VAL A 65 12.24 -5.91 4.52
C VAL A 65 11.54 -4.99 3.53
N ILE A 66 10.82 -4.00 4.07
CA ILE A 66 10.26 -2.89 3.29
C ILE A 66 11.43 -2.02 2.83
N VAL A 67 11.57 -1.84 1.52
CA VAL A 67 12.69 -1.12 0.91
C VAL A 67 12.49 0.39 1.01
N SER A 68 11.28 0.86 0.71
CA SER A 68 10.96 2.28 0.78
C SER A 68 9.49 2.52 1.13
N TYR A 69 9.26 3.64 1.82
CA TYR A 69 7.93 4.18 2.11
C TYR A 69 7.91 5.64 1.67
N GLY A 70 6.88 6.03 0.93
CA GLY A 70 6.69 7.41 0.47
C GLY A 70 5.24 7.83 0.52
N GLN A 71 4.97 9.04 0.99
CA GLN A 71 3.66 9.66 0.89
C GLN A 71 3.48 10.28 -0.50
N VAL A 72 2.33 10.06 -1.12
CA VAL A 72 1.97 10.60 -2.42
C VAL A 72 0.96 11.71 -2.25
N PHE A 73 1.29 12.86 -2.84
CA PHE A 73 0.40 13.99 -2.94
C PHE A 73 -0.08 14.15 -4.38
N LYS A 74 -1.30 14.66 -4.55
CA LYS A 74 -1.81 15.01 -5.88
C LYS A 74 -0.98 16.16 -6.45
N LYS A 75 -0.57 16.04 -7.71
CA LYS A 75 0.20 17.08 -8.42
C LYS A 75 -0.55 18.41 -8.51
N TYR A 76 -1.88 18.34 -8.64
CA TYR A 76 -2.76 19.52 -8.73
C TYR A 76 -3.94 19.33 -7.77
N PRO A 77 -3.82 19.80 -6.51
CA PRO A 77 -4.87 19.61 -5.50
C PRO A 77 -6.12 20.47 -5.74
N THR A 78 -5.98 21.60 -6.45
CA THR A 78 -7.05 22.56 -6.73
C THR A 78 -7.89 22.21 -7.96
N TRP A 79 -7.44 21.26 -8.79
CA TRP A 79 -8.12 20.90 -10.02
C TRP A 79 -9.19 19.83 -9.79
N ILE A 80 -10.42 20.08 -10.25
CA ILE A 80 -11.54 19.13 -10.17
C ILE A 80 -11.32 17.99 -11.16
N LYS A 81 -11.32 16.75 -10.65
CA LYS A 81 -11.15 15.52 -11.44
C LYS A 81 -12.16 14.48 -10.99
N ASN A 82 -12.78 13.80 -11.95
CA ASN A 82 -13.58 12.61 -11.69
C ASN A 82 -12.64 11.41 -11.53
N PHE A 83 -12.72 10.69 -10.40
CA PHE A 83 -11.94 9.49 -10.14
C PHE A 83 -12.89 8.28 -10.10
N GLY A 84 -12.65 7.28 -10.94
CA GLY A 84 -13.30 5.98 -10.81
C GLY A 84 -12.68 5.20 -9.65
N THR A 85 -13.50 4.62 -8.79
CA THR A 85 -13.03 3.77 -7.69
C THR A 85 -13.81 2.46 -7.71
N CYS A 86 -13.10 1.34 -7.77
CA CYS A 86 -13.67 0.02 -7.60
C CYS A 86 -13.42 -0.45 -6.17
N LEU A 87 -14.49 -0.80 -5.46
CA LEU A 87 -14.42 -1.29 -4.09
C LEU A 87 -15.10 -2.65 -4.03
N CYS A 88 -14.42 -3.63 -3.45
CA CYS A 88 -15.05 -4.89 -3.05
C CYS A 88 -15.35 -4.81 -1.56
N HIS A 89 -16.59 -5.10 -1.17
CA HIS A 89 -16.99 -5.16 0.22
C HIS A 89 -17.36 -6.60 0.59
N ASP A 90 -16.76 -7.08 1.66
CA ASP A 90 -17.15 -8.33 2.31
C ASP A 90 -18.38 -8.05 3.19
N SER A 91 -19.57 -8.14 2.60
CA SER A 91 -20.78 -8.22 3.40
C SER A 91 -20.89 -9.64 3.96
N PRO A 92 -21.46 -9.83 5.17
CA PRO A 92 -21.59 -11.16 5.78
C PRO A 92 -22.44 -12.13 4.94
N MET A 93 -23.22 -11.60 4.00
CA MET A 93 -24.04 -12.39 3.07
C MET A 93 -23.29 -12.74 1.77
N ALA A 94 -22.45 -11.84 1.25
CA ALA A 94 -21.72 -12.02 0.00
C ALA A 94 -20.63 -10.95 -0.24
N LEU A 95 -19.62 -11.30 -1.05
CA LEU A 95 -18.70 -10.34 -1.67
C LEU A 95 -19.46 -9.50 -2.70
N THR A 96 -19.71 -8.24 -2.39
CA THR A 96 -20.34 -7.29 -3.34
C THR A 96 -19.27 -6.39 -3.95
N THR A 97 -19.32 -6.24 -5.28
CA THR A 97 -18.47 -5.29 -5.99
C THR A 97 -19.26 -4.01 -6.22
N CYS A 98 -18.69 -2.87 -5.83
CA CYS A 98 -19.24 -1.55 -6.08
C CYS A 98 -18.31 -0.82 -7.05
N THR A 99 -18.79 -0.63 -8.28
CA THR A 99 -18.15 0.22 -9.30
C THR A 99 -18.94 1.53 -9.42
N LYS A 100 -18.25 2.66 -9.31
CA LYS A 100 -18.80 4.00 -9.54
C LYS A 100 -18.02 4.73 -10.62
#